data_AF-A0A9E5FIP6-F1
#
_entry.id   AF-A0A9E5FIP6-F1
#
_cell.length_a   1.000
_cell.length_b   1.000
_cell.length_c   1.000
_cell.angle_alpha   90.00
_cell.angle_beta   90.00
_cell.angle_gamma   90.00
#
_symmetry.space_group_name_H-M   'P 1'
#
loop_
_entity.id
_entity.type
_entity.pdbx_description
1 polymer ?
#
loop_
_entity_poly.entity_id
_entity_poly.type
_entity_poly.pdbx_seq_one_letter_code
_entity_poly.pdbx_strand_id
1 'polypeptide(L)'
;MSRQQAIASAKEYLASQAFSRKGLIDQLKYEGFSTKDATYAVDHIKVNWQIQAYKSAKEYLRSQSFSKKGLYSQLIYEGFTASQAGYGVNRAYR
;
A
#
# COMPACT_ATOMS: atom_id res chain seq x y z
N MET A 1 1.48 -1.67 22.70
CA MET A 1 0.91 -0.64 21.81
C MET A 1 -0.59 -0.83 21.68
N SER A 2 -1.36 0.24 21.45
CA SER A 2 -2.82 0.22 21.37
C SER A 2 -3.34 0.32 19.92
N ARG A 3 -4.62 0.02 19.70
CA ARG A 3 -5.29 0.20 18.39
C ARG A 3 -5.28 1.63 17.88
N GLN A 4 -5.42 2.61 18.78
CA GLN A 4 -5.38 4.02 18.41
C GLN A 4 -3.99 4.42 17.89
N GLN A 5 -2.93 3.91 18.52
CA GLN A 5 -1.55 4.11 18.05
C GLN A 5 -1.35 3.46 16.67
N ALA A 6 -1.88 2.26 16.45
CA ALA A 6 -1.80 1.58 15.15
C ALA A 6 -2.53 2.36 14.04
N ILE A 7 -3.70 2.94 14.34
CA ILE A 7 -4.45 3.78 13.40
C ILE A 7 -3.68 5.05 13.05
N ALA A 8 -3.05 5.70 14.04
CA ALA A 8 -2.23 6.88 13.81
C ALA A 8 -1.04 6.56 12.91
N SER A 9 -0.26 5.53 13.25
CA SER A 9 0.88 5.07 12.44
C SER A 9 0.44 4.71 11.01
N ALA A 10 -0.67 3.97 10.85
CA ALA A 10 -1.19 3.61 9.53
C ALA A 10 -1.48 4.84 8.64
N LYS A 11 -2.04 5.91 9.22
CA LYS A 11 -2.32 7.16 8.51
C LYS A 11 -1.05 7.92 8.15
N GLU A 12 -0.09 7.98 9.07
CA GLU A 12 1.21 8.63 8.84
C GLU A 12 2.00 7.95 7.71
N TYR A 13 2.00 6.62 7.67
CA TYR A 13 2.57 5.86 6.56
C TYR A 13 1.91 6.20 5.23
N LEU A 14 0.58 6.16 5.16
CA LEU A 14 -0.14 6.45 3.91
C LEU A 14 -0.09 7.93 3.48
N ALA A 15 0.31 8.82 4.37
CA ALA A 15 0.58 10.23 4.05
C ALA A 15 1.98 10.41 3.43
N SER A 16 2.95 9.58 3.81
CA SER A 16 4.34 9.69 3.37
C SER A 16 4.67 8.81 2.15
N GLN A 17 4.11 7.61 2.06
CA GLN A 17 4.43 6.63 1.01
C GLN A 17 3.22 5.75 0.68
N ALA A 18 3.23 5.15 -0.51
CA ALA A 18 2.16 4.26 -0.94
C ALA A 18 2.32 2.84 -0.37
N PHE A 19 1.23 2.26 0.13
CA PHE A 19 1.20 0.87 0.57
C PHE A 19 0.00 0.11 0.02
N SER A 20 0.20 -1.18 -0.21
CA SER A 20 -0.92 -2.12 -0.28
C SER A 20 -1.52 -2.34 1.12
N ARG A 21 -2.77 -2.83 1.18
CA ARG A 21 -3.38 -3.20 2.46
C ARG A 21 -2.50 -4.20 3.22
N LYS A 22 -2.00 -5.23 2.52
CA LYS A 22 -1.14 -6.25 3.11
C LYS A 22 0.19 -5.66 3.58
N GLY A 23 0.84 -4.86 2.74
CA GLY A 23 2.12 -4.23 3.05
C GLY A 23 2.02 -3.32 4.27
N LEU A 24 0.96 -2.53 4.39
CA LEU A 24 0.75 -1.67 5.56
C LEU A 24 0.54 -2.48 6.84
N ILE A 25 -0.23 -3.58 6.79
CA ILE A 25 -0.41 -4.47 7.95
C ILE A 25 0.94 -5.08 8.37
N ASP A 26 1.74 -5.55 7.42
CA ASP A 26 3.04 -6.14 7.69
C ASP A 26 4.05 -5.10 8.24
N GLN A 27 4.00 -3.85 7.77
CA GLN A 27 4.79 -2.74 8.30
C GLN A 27 4.44 -2.44 9.77
N LEU A 28 3.15 -2.33 10.11
CA LEU A 28 2.73 -2.11 11.50
C LEU A 28 3.14 -3.28 12.41
N LYS A 29 3.06 -4.52 11.92
CA LYS A 29 3.56 -5.68 12.68
C LYS A 29 5.06 -5.60 12.93
N TYR A 30 5.83 -5.14 11.94
CA TYR A 30 7.28 -4.93 12.09
C TYR A 30 7.60 -3.87 13.16
N GLU A 31 6.78 -2.82 13.29
CA GLU A 31 6.87 -1.84 14.38
C GLU A 31 6.49 -2.41 15.76
N GLY A 32 5.99 -3.65 15.81
CA GLY A 32 5.67 -4.40 17.02
C GLY A 32 4.18 -4.46 17.36
N PHE A 33 3.29 -3.96 16.48
CA PHE A 33 1.84 -4.06 16.73
C PHE A 33 1.41 -5.52 16.60
N SER A 34 0.46 -5.94 17.43
CA SER A 34 -0.13 -7.28 17.27
C SER A 34 -0.80 -7.40 15.90
N THR A 35 -0.81 -8.60 15.31
CA THR A 35 -1.52 -8.84 14.03
C THR A 35 -2.98 -8.36 14.10
N LYS A 36 -3.63 -8.54 15.26
CA LYS A 36 -5.02 -8.11 15.49
C LYS A 36 -5.15 -6.59 15.44
N ASP A 37 -4.25 -5.85 16.08
CA ASP A 37 -4.33 -4.39 16.14
C ASP A 37 -3.89 -3.73 14.83
N ALA A 38 -2.87 -4.28 14.15
CA ALA A 38 -2.44 -3.83 12.83
C ALA A 38 -3.56 -4.02 11.79
N THR A 39 -4.18 -5.22 11.75
CA THR A 39 -5.31 -5.49 10.85
C THR A 39 -6.49 -4.59 11.17
N TYR A 40 -6.83 -4.44 12.46
CA TYR A 40 -7.89 -3.54 12.89
C TYR A 40 -7.63 -2.11 12.41
N ALA A 41 -6.43 -1.59 12.61
CA ALA A 41 -6.08 -0.23 12.22
C ALA A 41 -6.25 0.02 10.72
N VAL A 42 -5.71 -0.87 9.89
CA VAL A 42 -5.77 -0.75 8.43
C VAL A 42 -7.21 -0.89 7.90
N ASP A 43 -8.05 -1.69 8.55
CA ASP A 43 -9.46 -1.84 8.17
C ASP A 43 -10.36 -0.69 8.64
N HIS A 44 -9.96 0.06 9.66
CA HIS A 44 -10.74 1.17 10.23
C HIS A 44 -10.36 2.55 9.67
N ILE A 45 -9.40 2.62 8.74
CA ILE A 45 -9.06 3.85 8.03
C ILE A 45 -9.76 3.91 6.67
N LYS A 46 -10.25 5.10 6.31
CA LYS A 46 -10.86 5.32 5.00
C LYS A 46 -9.78 5.51 3.95
N VAL A 47 -9.49 4.44 3.20
CA VAL A 47 -8.42 4.43 2.19
C VAL A 47 -8.95 3.90 0.87
N ASN A 48 -8.61 4.58 -0.22
CA ASN A 48 -8.80 4.05 -1.57
C ASN A 48 -7.53 3.30 -1.99
N TRP A 49 -7.58 1.97 -1.90
CA TRP A 49 -6.44 1.10 -2.22
C TRP A 49 -6.06 1.11 -3.71
N GLN A 50 -6.98 1.41 -4.61
CA GLN A 50 -6.66 1.61 -6.03
C GLN A 50 -5.84 2.88 -6.24
N ILE A 51 -6.12 3.94 -5.48
CA ILE A 51 -5.31 5.17 -5.48
C ILE A 51 -3.94 4.92 -4.86
N GLN A 52 -3.82 4.08 -3.84
CA GLN A 52 -2.52 3.69 -3.29
C GLN A 52 -1.69 2.91 -4.32
N ALA A 53 -2.30 1.98 -5.07
CA ALA A 53 -1.61 1.28 -6.16
C ALA A 53 -1.15 2.24 -7.26
N TYR A 54 -1.95 3.24 -7.63
CA TYR A 54 -1.55 4.28 -8.58
C TYR A 54 -0.36 5.11 -8.08
N LYS A 55 -0.35 5.48 -6.79
CA LYS A 55 0.77 6.22 -6.19
C LYS A 55 2.05 5.38 -6.21
N SER A 56 2.01 4.13 -5.75
CA SER A 56 3.16 3.21 -5.79
C SER A 56 3.68 3.03 -7.23
N ALA A 57 2.79 2.80 -8.19
CA ALA A 57 3.16 2.72 -9.60
C ALA A 57 3.90 3.98 -10.10
N LYS A 58 3.44 5.18 -9.73
CA LYS A 58 4.11 6.43 -10.07
C LYS A 58 5.47 6.59 -9.38
N GLU A 59 5.59 6.17 -8.13
CA GLU A 59 6.85 6.24 -7.39
C GLU A 59 7.93 5.37 -8.05
N TYR A 60 7.58 4.14 -8.44
CA TYR A 60 8.48 3.30 -9.23
C TYR A 60 8.89 3.95 -10.55
N LEU A 61 7.93 4.48 -11.31
CA LEU A 61 8.24 5.11 -12.61
C LEU A 61 9.07 6.39 -12.49
N ARG A 62 9.12 7.03 -11.32
CA ARG A 62 9.99 8.19 -11.07
C ARG A 62 11.43 7.78 -10.76
N SER A 63 11.64 6.60 -10.19
CA SER A 63 12.97 6.13 -9.78
C SER A 63 13.60 5.18 -10.80
N GLN A 64 12.80 4.41 -11.52
CA GLN A 64 13.26 3.34 -12.41
C GLN A 64 12.33 3.17 -13.61
N SER A 65 12.91 2.79 -14.75
CA SER A 65 12.13 2.38 -15.91
C SER A 65 11.52 1.00 -15.68
N PHE A 66 10.20 0.90 -15.76
CA PHE A 66 9.48 -0.38 -15.76
C PHE A 66 8.76 -0.59 -17.09
N SER A 67 8.50 -1.86 -17.43
CA SER A 67 7.45 -2.18 -18.40
C SER A 67 6.08 -2.25 -17.69
N LYS A 68 4.97 -2.09 -18.42
CA LYS A 68 3.61 -2.21 -17.84
C LYS A 68 3.42 -3.55 -17.12
N LYS A 69 3.84 -4.65 -17.74
CA LYS A 69 3.76 -6.00 -17.16
C LYS A 69 4.67 -6.14 -15.94
N GLY A 70 5.90 -5.64 -16.01
CA GLY A 70 6.83 -5.66 -14.89
C GLY A 70 6.29 -4.90 -13.68
N LEU A 71 5.77 -3.70 -13.89
CA LEU A 71 5.20 -2.88 -12.82
C LEU A 71 3.96 -3.54 -12.21
N TYR A 72 3.11 -4.16 -13.04
CA TYR A 72 1.97 -4.92 -12.55
C TYR A 72 2.41 -6.05 -11.62
N SER A 73 3.38 -6.86 -12.05
CA SER A 73 3.92 -7.94 -11.22
C SER A 73 4.54 -7.42 -9.93
N GLN A 74 5.23 -6.27 -9.97
CA GLN A 74 5.81 -5.64 -8.79
C GLN A 74 4.73 -5.26 -7.77
N LEU A 75 3.65 -4.62 -8.19
CA LEU A 75 2.55 -4.26 -7.30
C LEU A 75 1.84 -5.50 -6.72
N ILE A 76 1.70 -6.58 -7.49
CA ILE A 76 1.20 -7.86 -6.96
C ILE A 76 2.13 -8.40 -5.87
N TYR A 77 3.44 -8.38 -6.11
CA TYR A 77 4.44 -8.83 -5.13
C TYR A 77 4.37 -8.01 -3.83
N GLU A 78 4.13 -6.70 -3.93
CA GLU A 78 3.89 -5.81 -2.78
C GLU A 78 2.55 -6.03 -2.07
N GLY A 79 1.72 -6.94 -2.56
CA GLY A 79 0.47 -7.35 -1.92
C GLY A 79 -0.75 -6.54 -2.34
N PHE A 80 -0.69 -5.79 -3.44
CA PHE A 80 -1.90 -5.27 -4.08
C PHE A 80 -2.69 -6.40 -4.73
N THR A 81 -4.02 -6.27 -4.79
CA THR A 81 -4.84 -7.22 -5.55
C THR A 81 -4.67 -6.99 -7.06
N ALA A 82 -5.00 -7.99 -7.87
CA ALA A 82 -4.99 -7.88 -9.34
C ALA A 82 -5.75 -6.65 -9.87
N SER A 83 -6.93 -6.37 -9.31
CA SER A 83 -7.71 -5.18 -9.68
C SER A 83 -7.01 -3.87 -9.29
N GLN A 84 -6.40 -3.80 -8.10
CA GLN A 84 -5.67 -2.61 -7.65
C GLN A 84 -4.40 -2.38 -8.48
N ALA A 85 -3.58 -3.42 -8.67
CA ALA A 85 -2.38 -3.35 -9.49
C ALA A 85 -2.70 -2.96 -10.94
N GLY A 86 -3.71 -3.59 -11.54
CA GLY A 86 -4.17 -3.27 -12.89
C GLY A 86 -4.64 -1.82 -13.01
N TYR A 87 -5.43 -1.34 -12.05
CA TYR A 87 -5.84 0.06 -12.00
C TYR A 87 -4.63 1.01 -11.90
N GLY A 88 -3.75 0.75 -10.94
CA GLY A 88 -2.59 1.59 -10.65
C GLY A 88 -1.66 1.73 -11.84
N VAL A 89 -1.27 0.61 -12.46
CA VAL A 89 -0.44 0.59 -13.66
C VAL A 89 -1.13 1.30 -14.81
N ASN A 90 -2.38 0.96 -15.13
CA ASN A 90 -3.07 1.56 -16.27
C ASN A 90 -3.21 3.08 -16.12
N ARG A 91 -3.41 3.58 -14.90
CA ARG A 91 -3.48 5.03 -14.65
C ARG A 91 -2.12 5.71 -14.64
N ALA A 92 -1.04 5.02 -14.27
CA ALA A 92 0.31 5.57 -14.25
C ALA A 92 0.94 5.73 -15.65
N TYR A 93 0.47 4.98 -16.64
CA TYR A 93 0.90 5.04 -18.05
C TYR A 93 -0.04 5.83 -18.97
N ARG A 94 -1.01 6.55 -18.41
CA ARG A 94 -1.81 7.53 -19.14
C ARG A 94 -1.18 8.90 -19.01
#